data_AF-A0A1X7C109-F1
#
_entry.id   AF-A0A1X7C109-F1
#
_cell.length_a   1.000
_cell.length_b   1.000
_cell.length_c   1.000
_cell.angle_alpha   90.00
_cell.angle_beta   90.00
_cell.angle_gamma   90.00
#
_symmetry.space_group_name_H-M   'P 1'
#
loop_
_entity.id
_entity.type
_entity.pdbx_description
1 polymer ?
#
loop_
_entity_poly.entity_id
_entity_poly.type
_entity_poly.pdbx_seq_one_letter_code
_entity_poly.pdbx_strand_id
1 'polypeptide(L)'
;MNIRLILIFLVTLLCCNPVYAQLSPTISKVKLNTKQQTEVRFDRTAVEADQYLVAVNSKTKQEKQVQKNNALQVVKMSKSGICHDTSSQYYSRTKHYTPFNSLEDCLKAGGRLPKR
;
A
#
# COMPACT_ATOMS: atom_id res chain seq x y z
N MET A 1 -8.59 -44.24 39.07
CA MET A 1 -8.40 -43.00 38.25
C MET A 1 -8.25 -41.85 39.23
N ASN A 2 -7.03 -41.35 39.42
CA ASN A 2 -6.68 -40.54 40.58
C ASN A 2 -6.97 -39.07 40.33
N ILE A 3 -8.05 -38.55 40.95
CA ILE A 3 -8.53 -37.16 40.79
C ILE A 3 -7.43 -36.12 41.06
N ARG A 4 -6.46 -36.45 41.95
CA ARG A 4 -5.29 -35.61 42.24
C ARG A 4 -4.40 -35.38 41.01
N LEU A 5 -4.29 -36.35 40.11
CA LEU A 5 -3.46 -36.24 38.90
C LEU A 5 -4.15 -35.41 37.79
N ILE A 6 -5.49 -35.44 37.75
CA ILE A 6 -6.30 -34.67 36.80
C ILE A 6 -6.27 -33.17 37.15
N LEU A 7 -6.35 -32.84 38.45
CA LEU A 7 -6.28 -31.44 38.91
C LEU A 7 -4.90 -30.81 38.63
N ILE A 8 -3.81 -31.57 38.76
CA ILE A 8 -2.46 -31.07 38.44
C ILE A 8 -2.34 -30.76 36.94
N PHE A 9 -2.89 -31.59 36.07
CA PHE A 9 -2.87 -31.37 34.61
C PHE A 9 -3.73 -30.18 34.16
N LEU A 10 -4.87 -29.93 34.80
CA LEU A 10 -5.73 -28.78 34.47
C LEU A 10 -5.13 -27.44 34.90
N VAL A 11 -4.44 -27.40 36.05
CA VAL A 11 -3.80 -26.17 36.55
C VAL A 11 -2.60 -25.77 35.69
N THR A 12 -1.81 -26.73 35.20
CA THR A 12 -0.68 -26.43 34.29
C THR A 12 -1.12 -25.95 32.91
N LEU A 13 -2.27 -26.41 32.40
CA LEU A 13 -2.83 -25.94 31.12
C LEU A 13 -3.36 -24.50 31.16
N LEU A 14 -3.89 -24.04 32.31
CA LEU A 14 -4.38 -22.66 32.44
C LEU A 14 -3.25 -21.63 32.59
N CYS A 15 -2.12 -22.00 33.18
CA CYS A 15 -1.01 -21.06 33.44
C CYS A 15 -0.08 -20.81 32.22
N CYS A 16 -0.23 -21.58 31.14
CA CYS A 16 0.62 -21.47 29.93
C CYS A 16 -0.04 -20.70 28.76
N ASN A 17 -1.15 -19.98 28.97
CA ASN A 17 -1.79 -19.15 27.94
C ASN A 17 -1.45 -17.66 28.11
N PRO A 18 -0.41 -17.12 27.46
CA PRO A 18 -0.05 -15.69 27.52
C PRO A 18 -0.91 -14.79 26.60
N VAL A 19 -2.05 -15.26 26.10
CA VAL A 19 -2.92 -14.53 25.14
C VAL A 19 -3.97 -13.69 25.86
N TYR A 20 -3.58 -13.04 26.97
CA TYR A 20 -4.33 -11.97 27.61
C TYR A 20 -3.37 -10.85 28.01
N ALA A 21 -2.85 -10.13 27.04
CA ALA A 21 -2.25 -8.83 27.28
C ALA A 21 -2.70 -7.85 26.20
N GLN A 22 -3.40 -6.81 26.66
CA GLN A 22 -3.64 -5.51 26.01
C GLN A 22 -4.82 -5.35 25.04
N LEU A 23 -5.98 -5.08 25.65
CA LEU A 23 -6.73 -3.81 25.58
C LEU A 23 -6.92 -3.15 24.19
N SER A 24 -8.16 -3.20 23.68
CA SER A 24 -8.81 -2.12 22.91
C SER A 24 -9.18 -0.93 23.85
N PRO A 25 -9.74 0.22 23.42
CA PRO A 25 -9.98 0.76 22.07
C PRO A 25 -9.49 2.22 21.90
N THR A 26 -9.04 2.63 20.72
CA THR A 26 -9.06 4.07 20.35
C THR A 26 -9.66 4.25 18.97
N ILE A 27 -10.99 4.39 18.94
CA ILE A 27 -11.71 5.01 17.84
C ILE A 27 -11.25 6.47 17.80
N SER A 28 -10.35 6.79 16.88
CA SER A 28 -10.00 8.17 16.58
C SER A 28 -11.25 8.89 16.11
N LYS A 29 -11.67 9.88 16.90
CA LYS A 29 -12.75 10.81 16.60
C LYS A 29 -12.49 11.46 15.23
N VAL A 30 -13.24 11.08 14.20
CA VAL A 30 -13.35 11.89 12.99
C VAL A 30 -14.15 13.14 13.37
N LYS A 31 -13.43 14.23 13.64
CA LYS A 31 -14.00 15.54 13.83
C LYS A 31 -14.27 16.13 12.45
N LEU A 32 -15.53 16.17 12.03
CA LEU A 32 -15.94 17.15 11.02
C LEU A 32 -15.66 18.54 11.62
N ASN A 33 -14.72 19.28 11.05
CA ASN A 33 -14.57 20.71 11.31
C ASN A 33 -14.81 21.47 10.00
N THR A 34 -16.06 21.91 9.88
CA THR A 34 -16.48 23.28 9.54
C THR A 34 -15.39 24.26 9.12
N LYS A 35 -15.71 24.99 8.05
CA LYS A 35 -15.15 26.29 7.64
C LYS A 35 -14.53 27.08 8.79
N GLN A 36 -13.25 27.41 8.67
CA GLN A 36 -12.77 28.69 9.19
C GLN A 36 -11.62 29.21 8.33
N GLN A 37 -12.01 30.16 7.51
CA GLN A 37 -11.21 31.12 6.78
C GLN A 37 -10.40 31.93 7.79
N THR A 38 -9.07 31.77 7.77
CA THR A 38 -8.15 32.72 8.38
C THR A 38 -7.45 33.44 7.26
N GLU A 39 -7.87 34.68 7.03
CA GLU A 39 -7.13 35.66 6.24
C GLU A 39 -5.78 35.88 6.90
N VAL A 40 -4.71 35.41 6.27
CA VAL A 40 -3.36 35.87 6.60
C VAL A 40 -3.05 37.01 5.64
N ARG A 41 -3.25 38.22 6.15
CA ARG A 41 -2.68 39.45 5.62
C ARG A 41 -1.15 39.35 5.74
N PHE A 42 -0.44 39.27 4.62
CA PHE A 42 1.01 39.47 4.58
C PHE A 42 1.31 40.60 3.60
N ASP A 43 1.53 41.80 4.15
CA ASP A 43 1.91 42.99 3.40
C ASP A 43 3.42 42.95 3.11
N ARG A 44 3.75 42.99 1.80
CA ARG A 44 4.94 43.61 1.15
C ARG A 44 6.32 42.97 1.43
N THR A 45 7.33 43.03 0.54
CA THR A 45 7.67 43.92 -0.58
C THR A 45 8.43 43.15 -1.67
N ALA A 46 8.25 43.56 -2.93
CA ALA A 46 9.12 43.21 -4.06
C ALA A 46 10.47 43.95 -3.97
N VAL A 47 11.58 43.24 -4.25
CA VAL A 47 12.83 43.81 -4.78
C VAL A 47 13.45 42.79 -5.75
N GLU A 48 13.81 43.31 -6.92
CA GLU A 48 14.56 42.80 -8.09
C GLU A 48 15.89 42.12 -7.72
N ALA A 49 16.68 41.41 -8.53
CA ALA A 49 16.66 40.82 -9.87
C ALA A 49 17.89 39.86 -9.93
N ASP A 50 17.92 39.00 -10.94
CA ASP A 50 19.06 38.25 -11.49
C ASP A 50 19.75 37.11 -10.70
N GLN A 51 19.64 35.92 -11.34
CA GLN A 51 20.66 34.87 -11.42
C GLN A 51 20.80 33.84 -10.29
N TYR A 52 19.86 32.89 -10.17
CA TYR A 52 20.21 31.44 -10.14
C TYR A 52 18.95 30.56 -10.34
N LEU A 53 18.67 30.18 -11.59
CA LEU A 53 17.74 29.09 -11.90
C LEU A 53 18.35 27.78 -11.39
N VAL A 54 17.62 26.96 -10.61
CA VAL A 54 17.13 25.60 -10.96
C VAL A 54 16.54 24.90 -9.71
N ALA A 55 15.29 24.45 -9.86
CA ALA A 55 14.64 23.34 -9.13
C ALA A 55 14.28 23.48 -7.64
N VAL A 56 13.22 24.26 -7.36
CA VAL A 56 12.27 23.90 -6.28
C VAL A 56 10.82 23.84 -6.80
N ASN A 57 10.65 23.23 -7.98
CA ASN A 57 9.34 22.78 -8.50
C ASN A 57 9.21 21.25 -8.42
N SER A 58 9.78 20.63 -7.38
CA SER A 58 9.80 19.17 -7.21
C SER A 58 8.64 18.62 -6.36
N LYS A 59 7.80 19.45 -5.74
CA LYS A 59 6.78 19.00 -4.78
C LYS A 59 5.34 18.86 -5.30
N THR A 60 5.07 18.98 -6.61
CA THR A 60 3.70 18.77 -7.15
C THR A 60 3.62 17.85 -8.38
N LYS A 61 4.68 17.09 -8.69
CA LYS A 61 4.68 16.11 -9.80
C LYS A 61 4.83 14.65 -9.38
N GLN A 62 5.20 14.36 -8.14
CA GLN A 62 5.51 12.99 -7.70
C GLN A 62 4.38 12.28 -6.94
N GLU A 63 3.36 12.97 -6.43
CA GLU A 63 2.22 12.32 -5.76
C GLU A 63 1.04 12.04 -6.73
N LYS A 64 0.92 12.82 -7.81
CA LYS A 64 -0.16 12.65 -8.79
C LYS A 64 0.06 11.49 -9.78
N GLN A 65 1.26 10.92 -9.80
CA GLN A 65 1.60 9.75 -10.63
C GLN A 65 1.37 8.40 -9.93
N VAL A 66 1.11 8.38 -8.63
CA VAL A 66 0.89 7.12 -7.88
C VAL A 66 -0.56 6.64 -7.98
N GLN A 67 -1.53 7.54 -8.12
CA GLN A 67 -2.97 7.18 -8.20
C GLN A 67 -3.51 7.08 -9.63
N LYS A 68 -2.78 7.58 -10.64
CA LYS A 68 -3.20 7.52 -12.04
C LYS A 68 -2.91 6.15 -12.70
N ASN A 69 -2.05 5.34 -12.10
CA ASN A 69 -1.65 4.04 -12.64
C ASN A 69 -2.49 2.88 -12.09
N ASN A 70 -3.29 3.09 -11.03
CA ASN A 70 -3.96 2.00 -10.32
C ASN A 70 -5.39 1.70 -10.77
N ALA A 71 -5.96 2.44 -11.72
CA ALA A 71 -7.35 2.23 -12.06
C ALA A 71 -7.60 0.98 -12.93
N LEU A 72 -6.64 0.51 -13.75
CA LEU A 72 -6.88 -0.54 -14.75
C LEU A 72 -5.64 -1.38 -15.17
N GLN A 73 -4.54 -1.35 -14.42
CA GLN A 73 -3.33 -2.11 -14.80
C GLN A 73 -3.43 -3.59 -14.39
N VAL A 74 -4.37 -4.32 -15.00
CA VAL A 74 -4.43 -5.77 -14.91
C VAL A 74 -3.13 -6.34 -15.45
N VAL A 75 -2.40 -7.12 -14.66
CA VAL A 75 -1.24 -7.87 -15.14
C VAL A 75 -1.73 -9.11 -15.87
N LYS A 76 -1.20 -9.37 -17.06
CA LYS A 76 -1.58 -10.50 -17.90
C LYS A 76 -0.53 -11.60 -17.79
N MET A 77 -0.93 -12.77 -17.33
CA MET A 77 -0.10 -13.97 -17.43
C MET A 77 -0.41 -14.72 -18.73
N SER A 78 0.58 -14.91 -19.59
CA SER A 78 0.44 -15.74 -20.80
C SER A 78 0.25 -17.22 -20.45
N LYS A 79 -0.23 -18.02 -21.42
CA LYS A 79 -0.26 -19.49 -21.29
C LYS A 79 1.12 -20.12 -21.04
N SER A 80 2.20 -19.44 -21.41
CA SER A 80 3.58 -19.87 -21.15
C SER A 80 4.10 -19.46 -19.77
N GLY A 81 3.22 -18.93 -18.91
CA GLY A 81 3.54 -18.51 -17.55
C GLY A 81 4.32 -17.21 -17.47
N ILE A 82 4.26 -16.33 -18.48
CA ILE A 82 5.00 -15.06 -18.46
C ILE A 82 4.06 -13.93 -18.03
N CYS A 83 4.46 -13.19 -17.00
CA CYS A 83 3.75 -12.00 -16.52
C CYS A 83 4.08 -10.79 -17.39
N HIS A 84 3.06 -10.11 -17.89
CA HIS A 84 3.15 -8.86 -18.62
C HIS A 84 2.33 -7.79 -17.92
N ASP A 85 3.00 -6.74 -17.48
CA ASP A 85 2.36 -5.51 -17.02
C ASP A 85 1.99 -4.61 -18.22
N THR A 86 1.31 -3.49 -17.98
CA THR A 86 0.94 -2.57 -19.05
C THR A 86 2.13 -1.86 -19.70
N SER A 87 3.31 -1.88 -19.08
CA SER A 87 4.53 -1.27 -19.64
C SER A 87 5.23 -2.18 -20.65
N SER A 88 5.02 -3.50 -20.58
CA SER A 88 5.57 -4.48 -21.50
C SER A 88 5.01 -4.34 -22.92
N GLN A 89 5.90 -4.36 -23.93
CA GLN A 89 5.53 -4.37 -25.36
C GLN A 89 4.63 -5.57 -25.75
N TYR A 90 4.68 -6.66 -24.98
CA TYR A 90 3.90 -7.87 -25.24
C TYR A 90 2.50 -7.83 -24.63
N TYR A 91 2.18 -6.83 -23.79
CA TYR A 91 0.90 -6.73 -23.11
C TYR A 91 -0.32 -6.70 -24.06
N SER A 92 -0.20 -5.95 -25.16
CA SER A 92 -1.24 -5.83 -26.17
C SER A 92 -1.34 -7.06 -27.07
N ARG A 93 -0.23 -7.80 -27.23
CA ARG A 93 -0.10 -9.01 -28.06
C ARG A 93 -0.66 -10.24 -27.34
N THR A 94 -0.55 -10.31 -26.02
CA THR A 94 -1.10 -11.40 -25.22
C THR A 94 -2.63 -11.28 -25.13
N LYS A 95 -3.32 -11.99 -26.03
CA LYS A 95 -4.80 -12.03 -26.10
C LYS A 95 -5.41 -13.09 -25.19
N HIS A 96 -4.74 -14.22 -25.01
CA HIS A 96 -5.14 -15.27 -24.08
C HIS A 96 -4.26 -15.19 -22.83
N TYR A 97 -4.87 -14.80 -21.72
CA TYR A 97 -4.15 -14.58 -20.47
C TYR A 97 -5.03 -14.86 -19.25
N THR A 98 -4.36 -15.08 -18.12
CA THR A 98 -4.98 -15.00 -16.80
C THR A 98 -4.75 -13.59 -16.24
N PRO A 99 -5.81 -12.86 -15.85
CA PRO A 99 -5.68 -11.52 -15.27
C PRO A 99 -5.25 -11.58 -13.80
N PHE A 100 -4.39 -10.67 -13.39
CA PHE A 100 -3.97 -10.45 -12.00
C PHE A 100 -4.05 -8.97 -11.64
N ASN A 101 -4.24 -8.68 -10.36
CA ASN A 101 -4.33 -7.30 -9.85
C ASN A 101 -2.96 -6.63 -9.71
N SER A 102 -1.89 -7.44 -9.62
CA SER A 102 -0.52 -6.97 -9.43
C SER A 102 0.47 -7.93 -10.08
N LEU A 103 1.71 -7.46 -10.25
CA LEU A 103 2.79 -8.27 -10.80
C LEU A 103 3.21 -9.34 -9.78
N GLU A 104 3.19 -8.98 -8.50
CA GLU A 104 3.50 -9.84 -7.36
C GLU A 104 2.53 -11.02 -7.29
N ASP A 105 1.24 -10.80 -7.48
CA ASP A 105 0.24 -11.88 -7.47
C ASP A 105 0.44 -12.83 -8.66
N CYS A 106 0.80 -12.30 -9.83
CA CYS A 106 1.13 -13.12 -10.99
C CYS A 106 2.36 -14.01 -10.73
N LEU A 107 3.40 -13.47 -10.07
CA LEU A 107 4.59 -14.24 -9.70
C LEU A 107 4.28 -15.30 -8.64
N LYS A 108 3.46 -14.99 -7.63
CA LYS A 108 3.00 -15.95 -6.61
C LYS A 108 2.17 -17.08 -7.21
N ALA A 109 1.43 -16.82 -8.29
CA ALA A 109 0.69 -17.82 -9.04
C ALA A 109 1.58 -18.74 -9.91
N GLY A 110 2.92 -18.59 -9.83
CA GLY A 110 3.89 -19.39 -10.59
C GLY A 110 4.31 -18.75 -11.92
N GLY A 111 3.91 -17.51 -12.18
CA GLY A 111 4.37 -16.75 -13.32
C GLY A 111 5.83 -16.31 -13.19
N ARG A 112 6.44 -15.91 -14.32
CA ARG A 112 7.81 -15.41 -14.38
C ARG A 112 7.93 -14.16 -15.25
N LEU A 113 8.98 -13.40 -15.03
CA LEU A 113 9.32 -12.27 -15.89
C LEU A 113 9.89 -12.73 -17.25
N PRO A 114 9.74 -11.93 -18.32
CA PRO A 114 10.43 -12.16 -19.58
C PRO A 114 11.95 -12.17 -19.39
N LYS A 115 12.66 -13.08 -20.05
CA LYS A 115 14.13 -13.01 -20.14
C LYS A 115 14.47 -11.90 -21.13
N ARG A 116 15.46 -11.07 -20.78
CA ARG A 116 16.06 -10.10 -21.71
C ARG A 116 16.86 -10.82 -22.77
#